data_AF-D7NC96-F1
#
_entry.id   AF-D7NC96-F1
#
_cell.length_a   1.000
_cell.length_b   1.000
_cell.length_c   1.000
_cell.angle_alpha   90.00
_cell.angle_beta   90.00
_cell.angle_gamma   90.00
#
_symmetry.space_group_name_H-M   'P 1'
#
loop_
_entity.id
_entity.type
_entity.pdbx_description
1 polymer ?
#
loop_
_entity_poly.entity_id
_entity_poly.type
_entity_poly.pdbx_seq_one_letter_code
_entity_poly.pdbx_strand_id
1 'polypeptide(L)'
;MKRFILTIICAVLFAVSSSAQTVRTTEKYIIDGKEITNFDGSQLKNKVILDYKIEPDIKCFVHRITTADSLKNLKVRLDGWKIDIPKIFDEGANKGKYNFIFTRHKLLYIVDGVVKKDGLKGIEPLDITSVTVHKPGSKVAESYGEAGKNGVVVIKTRKEKRIVYIIDGKKVTDVDVQNFSPEQIKSVVVMKKGSKAAVKIGGKKDGNQYDYISIKLK
;
A
#
# COMPACT_ATOMS: atom_id res chain seq x y z
N MET A 1 -16.30 -33.76 1.98
CA MET A 1 -16.18 -33.88 0.51
C MET A 1 -17.56 -34.01 -0.09
N LYS A 2 -18.08 -32.99 -0.76
CA LYS A 2 -19.33 -33.09 -1.54
C LYS A 2 -19.07 -32.52 -2.92
N ARG A 3 -19.04 -33.41 -3.91
CA ARG A 3 -18.89 -33.11 -5.34
C ARG A 3 -20.27 -32.73 -5.87
N PHE A 4 -20.43 -31.50 -6.36
CA PHE A 4 -21.62 -31.12 -7.12
C PHE A 4 -21.36 -31.49 -8.59
N ILE A 5 -22.05 -32.52 -9.06
CA ILE A 5 -22.12 -32.89 -10.48
C ILE A 5 -23.31 -32.13 -11.05
N LEU A 6 -23.06 -31.14 -11.92
CA LEU A 6 -24.10 -30.41 -12.63
C LEU A 6 -24.36 -31.14 -13.96
N THR A 7 -25.42 -31.91 -14.02
CA THR A 7 -25.87 -32.60 -15.24
C THR A 7 -26.48 -31.61 -16.22
N ILE A 8 -25.88 -31.49 -17.40
CA ILE A 8 -26.37 -30.69 -18.53
C ILE A 8 -27.53 -31.45 -19.18
N ILE A 9 -28.74 -30.90 -19.08
CA ILE A 9 -29.89 -31.34 -19.88
C ILE A 9 -29.75 -30.65 -21.24
N CYS A 10 -29.21 -31.35 -22.24
CA CYS A 10 -29.34 -30.99 -23.64
C CYS A 10 -30.78 -31.28 -24.07
N ALA A 11 -31.59 -30.23 -24.24
CA ALA A 11 -32.91 -30.35 -24.83
C ALA A 11 -32.76 -30.56 -26.36
N VAL A 12 -33.09 -31.78 -26.80
CA VAL A 12 -33.34 -32.12 -28.20
C VAL A 12 -34.85 -32.06 -28.45
N LEU A 13 -35.21 -31.68 -29.69
CA LEU A 13 -36.52 -31.70 -30.37
C LEU A 13 -37.37 -30.43 -30.29
N PHE A 14 -37.51 -29.77 -31.45
CA PHE A 14 -38.78 -29.74 -32.20
C PHE A 14 -38.49 -29.65 -33.71
N ALA A 15 -38.89 -30.68 -34.45
CA ALA A 15 -39.10 -30.61 -35.89
C ALA A 15 -40.61 -30.65 -36.13
N VAL A 16 -41.19 -29.52 -36.58
CA VAL A 16 -42.52 -29.47 -37.21
C VAL A 16 -42.43 -28.51 -38.38
N SER A 17 -42.70 -29.03 -39.57
CA SER A 17 -42.77 -28.30 -40.82
C SER A 17 -43.99 -27.37 -40.84
N SER A 18 -43.77 -26.06 -40.92
CA SER A 18 -44.72 -25.11 -41.51
C SER A 18 -43.97 -23.86 -41.95
N SER A 19 -44.31 -23.38 -43.15
CA SER A 19 -43.69 -22.26 -43.83
C SER A 19 -43.87 -20.95 -43.05
N ALA A 20 -42.84 -20.54 -42.34
CA ALA A 20 -42.63 -19.16 -41.91
C ALA A 20 -41.15 -18.87 -42.12
N GLN A 21 -40.84 -17.80 -42.85
CA GLN A 21 -39.49 -17.33 -43.10
C GLN A 21 -38.87 -17.00 -41.73
N THR A 22 -38.19 -17.98 -41.15
CA THR A 22 -37.62 -17.89 -39.81
C THR A 22 -36.48 -16.91 -39.93
N VAL A 23 -36.65 -15.69 -39.41
CA VAL A 23 -35.50 -14.83 -39.11
C VAL A 23 -34.62 -15.70 -38.23
N ARG A 24 -33.50 -16.19 -38.76
CA ARG A 24 -32.55 -16.97 -37.97
C ARG A 24 -32.05 -16.03 -36.88
N THR A 25 -32.61 -16.14 -35.69
CA THR A 25 -32.10 -15.48 -34.49
C THR A 25 -30.67 -15.97 -34.34
N THR A 26 -29.73 -15.13 -34.73
CA THR A 26 -28.32 -15.52 -34.85
C THR A 26 -27.71 -15.42 -33.46
N GLU A 27 -27.61 -16.52 -32.72
CA GLU A 27 -27.05 -16.49 -31.36
C GLU A 27 -25.61 -15.98 -31.40
N LYS A 28 -25.31 -15.00 -30.55
CA LYS A 28 -23.97 -14.41 -30.43
C LYS A 28 -23.36 -14.83 -29.10
N TYR A 29 -22.20 -15.45 -29.13
CA TYR A 29 -21.49 -15.86 -27.92
C TYR A 29 -20.30 -14.95 -27.66
N ILE A 30 -20.15 -14.51 -26.42
CA ILE A 30 -19.01 -13.70 -25.94
C ILE A 30 -18.44 -14.41 -24.72
N ILE A 31 -17.22 -14.93 -24.82
CA ILE A 31 -16.50 -15.57 -23.72
C ILE A 31 -15.35 -14.66 -23.31
N ASP A 32 -15.29 -14.27 -22.03
CA ASP A 32 -14.19 -13.46 -21.48
C ASP A 32 -13.98 -12.14 -22.25
N GLY A 33 -15.10 -11.54 -22.71
CA GLY A 33 -15.11 -10.31 -23.51
C GLY A 33 -14.80 -10.49 -25.01
N LYS A 34 -14.56 -11.71 -25.49
CA LYS A 34 -14.27 -12.02 -26.90
C LYS A 34 -15.45 -12.71 -27.58
N GLU A 35 -15.83 -12.22 -28.75
CA GLU A 35 -16.87 -12.83 -29.57
C GLU A 35 -16.42 -14.18 -30.16
N ILE A 36 -17.32 -15.16 -30.13
CA ILE A 36 -17.12 -16.52 -30.61
C ILE A 36 -18.10 -16.76 -31.76
N THR A 37 -17.56 -16.99 -32.95
CA THR A 37 -18.32 -17.10 -34.19
C THR A 37 -18.93 -18.48 -34.40
N ASN A 38 -18.30 -19.54 -33.89
CA ASN A 38 -18.73 -20.93 -34.03
C ASN A 38 -18.74 -21.62 -32.66
N PHE A 39 -19.62 -21.18 -31.78
CA PHE A 39 -19.72 -21.77 -30.45
C PHE A 39 -20.28 -23.19 -30.55
N ASP A 40 -19.48 -24.17 -30.12
CA ASP A 40 -19.82 -25.61 -30.11
C ASP A 40 -19.66 -26.21 -28.70
N GLY A 41 -19.39 -25.37 -27.70
CA GLY A 41 -19.11 -25.74 -26.32
C GLY A 41 -17.67 -26.18 -26.06
N SER A 42 -16.88 -26.49 -27.10
CA SER A 42 -15.47 -26.88 -26.93
C SER A 42 -14.63 -25.76 -26.32
N GLN A 43 -15.02 -24.50 -26.57
CA GLN A 43 -14.36 -23.30 -26.04
C GLN A 43 -14.43 -23.22 -24.50
N LEU A 44 -15.34 -23.96 -23.87
CA LEU A 44 -15.52 -24.01 -22.41
C LEU A 44 -14.88 -25.24 -21.75
N LYS A 45 -14.29 -26.14 -22.54
CA LYS A 45 -13.67 -27.37 -22.01
C LYS A 45 -12.56 -27.01 -21.03
N ASN A 46 -12.60 -27.63 -19.85
CA ASN A 46 -11.67 -27.41 -18.73
C ASN A 46 -11.64 -25.97 -18.18
N LYS A 47 -12.64 -25.13 -18.52
CA LYS A 47 -12.80 -23.81 -17.92
C LYS A 47 -13.81 -23.87 -16.77
N VAL A 48 -13.58 -23.07 -15.74
CA VAL A 48 -14.57 -22.83 -14.69
C VAL A 48 -15.39 -21.62 -15.10
N ILE A 49 -16.69 -21.79 -15.31
CA ILE A 49 -17.63 -20.70 -15.59
C ILE A 49 -17.93 -20.00 -14.26
N LEU A 50 -17.70 -18.70 -14.21
CA LEU A 50 -17.98 -17.84 -13.06
C LEU A 50 -19.34 -17.17 -13.18
N ASP A 51 -19.72 -16.79 -14.39
CA ASP A 51 -20.99 -16.12 -14.68
C ASP A 51 -21.46 -16.43 -16.09
N TYR A 52 -22.78 -16.47 -16.27
CA TYR A 52 -23.43 -16.66 -17.55
C TYR A 52 -24.72 -15.84 -17.62
N LYS A 53 -24.80 -14.96 -18.62
CA LYS A 53 -25.95 -14.08 -18.83
C LYS A 53 -26.39 -14.12 -20.29
N ILE A 54 -27.70 -14.12 -20.49
CA ILE A 54 -28.33 -13.96 -21.80
C ILE A 54 -28.93 -12.57 -21.85
N GLU A 55 -28.53 -11.77 -22.84
CA GLU A 55 -29.06 -10.44 -23.10
C GLU A 55 -29.91 -10.50 -24.37
N PRO A 56 -31.21 -10.21 -24.30
CA PRO A 56 -32.03 -10.08 -25.50
C PRO A 56 -31.61 -8.81 -26.26
N ASP A 57 -31.25 -8.96 -27.53
CA ASP A 57 -31.08 -7.86 -28.48
C ASP A 57 -32.16 -7.97 -29.57
N ILE A 58 -32.48 -6.84 -30.20
CA ILE A 58 -33.54 -6.68 -31.19
C ILE A 58 -33.36 -7.66 -32.38
N LYS A 59 -32.13 -8.14 -32.62
CA LYS A 59 -31.77 -9.04 -33.72
C LYS A 59 -31.27 -10.42 -33.27
N CYS A 60 -30.86 -10.60 -32.01
CA CYS A 60 -30.31 -11.86 -31.52
C CYS A 60 -30.25 -11.96 -29.99
N PHE A 61 -30.06 -13.18 -29.47
CA PHE A 61 -29.65 -13.37 -28.08
C PHE A 61 -28.12 -13.31 -27.98
N VAL A 62 -27.63 -12.49 -27.05
CA VAL A 62 -26.21 -12.39 -26.73
C VAL A 62 -25.91 -13.17 -25.46
N HIS A 63 -25.16 -14.25 -25.62
CA HIS A 63 -24.70 -15.14 -24.56
C HIS A 63 -23.35 -14.65 -24.06
N ARG A 64 -23.29 -14.08 -22.85
CA ARG A 64 -22.05 -13.63 -22.21
C ARG A 64 -21.63 -14.64 -21.15
N ILE A 65 -20.42 -15.19 -21.30
CA ILE A 65 -19.84 -16.19 -20.41
C ILE A 65 -18.54 -15.62 -19.86
N THR A 66 -18.41 -15.60 -18.53
CA THR A 66 -17.17 -15.23 -17.84
C THR A 66 -16.56 -16.48 -17.23
N THR A 67 -15.26 -16.72 -17.49
CA THR A 67 -14.53 -17.87 -16.97
C THR A 67 -13.43 -17.44 -15.99
N ALA A 68 -13.00 -18.35 -15.13
CA ALA A 68 -11.89 -18.11 -14.21
C ALA A 68 -10.57 -17.79 -14.92
N ASP A 69 -10.44 -18.11 -16.21
CA ASP A 69 -9.28 -17.77 -17.01
C ASP A 69 -9.16 -16.25 -17.22
N SER A 70 -10.27 -15.50 -17.20
CA SER A 70 -10.27 -14.03 -17.20
C SER A 70 -9.49 -13.44 -16.02
N LEU A 71 -9.35 -14.18 -14.92
CA LEU A 71 -8.62 -13.72 -13.72
C LEU A 71 -7.12 -14.03 -13.77
N LYS A 72 -6.67 -14.92 -14.67
CA LYS A 72 -5.27 -15.39 -14.71
C LYS A 72 -4.26 -14.30 -15.09
N ASN A 73 -4.71 -13.26 -15.80
CA ASN A 73 -3.88 -12.12 -16.19
C ASN A 73 -4.04 -10.90 -15.26
N LEU A 74 -4.82 -11.03 -14.18
CA LEU A 74 -5.05 -9.96 -13.21
C LEU A 74 -3.89 -9.93 -12.19
N LYS A 75 -2.78 -9.26 -12.54
CA LYS A 75 -1.69 -8.97 -11.58
C LYS A 75 -2.12 -7.84 -10.64
N VAL A 76 -2.63 -8.18 -9.46
CA VAL A 76 -2.82 -7.21 -8.37
C VAL A 76 -1.99 -7.66 -7.16
N ARG A 77 -0.94 -6.91 -6.83
CA ARG A 77 -0.24 -7.03 -5.55
C ARG A 77 -1.05 -6.24 -4.52
N LEU A 78 -1.59 -6.91 -3.51
CA LEU A 78 -2.44 -6.34 -2.46
C LEU A 78 -1.79 -6.47 -1.10
N ASP A 79 -0.75 -5.68 -0.83
CA ASP A 79 -0.18 -5.58 0.51
C ASP A 79 -0.85 -4.40 1.25
N GLY A 80 -1.69 -4.72 2.24
CA GLY A 80 -2.22 -3.75 3.22
C GLY A 80 -3.46 -2.95 2.82
N TRP A 81 -4.25 -3.42 1.84
CA TRP A 81 -5.39 -2.66 1.31
C TRP A 81 -6.74 -3.34 1.64
N LYS A 82 -7.71 -2.57 2.16
CA LYS A 82 -9.10 -3.03 2.35
C LYS A 82 -9.90 -2.66 1.11
N ILE A 83 -10.54 -3.64 0.49
CA ILE A 83 -11.42 -3.44 -0.66
C ILE A 83 -12.85 -3.49 -0.14
N ASP A 84 -13.53 -2.35 -0.12
CA ASP A 84 -14.97 -2.30 0.13
C ASP A 84 -15.69 -2.58 -1.19
N ILE A 85 -16.23 -3.79 -1.31
CA ILE A 85 -17.09 -4.18 -2.43
C ILE A 85 -18.51 -3.70 -2.10
N PRO A 86 -19.10 -2.75 -2.85
CA PRO A 86 -20.46 -2.30 -2.59
C PRO A 86 -21.44 -3.47 -2.75
N LYS A 87 -22.39 -3.59 -1.82
CA LYS A 87 -23.43 -4.64 -1.84
C LYS A 87 -24.53 -4.40 -2.89
N ILE A 88 -24.53 -3.25 -3.55
CA ILE A 88 -25.56 -2.86 -4.51
C ILE A 88 -24.98 -3.00 -5.91
N PHE A 89 -25.52 -3.96 -6.66
CA PHE A 89 -25.21 -4.16 -8.06
C PHE A 89 -26.10 -3.24 -8.89
N ASP A 90 -25.49 -2.25 -9.54
CA ASP A 90 -26.21 -1.29 -10.38
C ASP A 90 -26.72 -1.99 -11.65
N GLU A 91 -28.03 -1.93 -11.92
CA GLU A 91 -28.66 -2.61 -13.07
C GLU A 91 -28.70 -1.74 -14.33
N GLY A 92 -28.31 -0.46 -14.25
CA GLY A 92 -28.33 0.50 -15.36
C GLY A 92 -27.04 0.60 -16.18
N ALA A 93 -26.81 1.75 -16.82
CA ALA A 93 -25.67 2.01 -17.72
C ALA A 93 -24.26 1.89 -17.07
N ASN A 94 -24.20 1.69 -15.75
CA ASN A 94 -22.99 1.45 -14.97
C ASN A 94 -22.84 -0.01 -14.50
N LYS A 95 -23.69 -0.94 -14.97
CA LYS A 95 -23.58 -2.37 -14.67
C LYS A 95 -22.18 -2.89 -15.03
N GLY A 96 -21.43 -3.30 -14.01
CA GLY A 96 -20.05 -3.81 -14.15
C GLY A 96 -18.94 -2.76 -14.12
N LYS A 97 -19.24 -1.46 -13.95
CA LYS A 97 -18.23 -0.41 -13.75
C LYS A 97 -17.94 -0.25 -12.26
N TYR A 98 -16.88 -0.92 -11.78
CA TYR A 98 -16.43 -0.78 -10.40
C TYR A 98 -15.40 0.35 -10.29
N ASN A 99 -15.74 1.38 -9.53
CA ASN A 99 -14.78 2.41 -9.17
C ASN A 99 -14.03 1.96 -7.91
N PHE A 100 -12.85 1.38 -8.10
CA PHE A 100 -11.99 1.02 -6.97
C PHE A 100 -11.39 2.30 -6.37
N ILE A 101 -11.91 2.75 -5.23
CA ILE A 101 -11.35 3.88 -4.51
C ILE A 101 -10.18 3.39 -3.66
N PHE A 102 -8.96 3.71 -4.09
CA PHE A 102 -7.72 3.41 -3.37
C PHE A 102 -7.47 4.40 -2.24
N THR A 103 -8.14 4.20 -1.11
CA THR A 103 -7.89 5.00 0.09
C THR A 103 -6.62 4.50 0.80
N ARG A 104 -5.52 5.26 0.71
CA ARG A 104 -4.36 5.05 1.59
C ARG A 104 -4.69 5.62 2.96
N HIS A 105 -4.77 4.78 3.98
CA HIS A 105 -4.87 5.24 5.37
C HIS A 105 -3.51 5.83 5.79
N LYS A 106 -3.27 7.09 5.42
CA LYS A 106 -2.06 7.83 5.80
C LYS A 106 -2.22 8.37 7.21
N LEU A 107 -1.29 8.02 8.10
CA LEU A 107 -1.15 8.61 9.42
C LEU A 107 -0.67 10.07 9.32
N LEU A 108 -1.12 10.91 10.24
CA LEU A 108 -0.61 12.28 10.39
C LEU A 108 0.61 12.27 11.32
N TYR A 109 1.74 12.82 10.86
CA TYR A 109 2.94 12.98 11.69
C TYR A 109 3.09 14.42 12.13
N ILE A 110 3.27 14.63 13.44
CA ILE A 110 3.53 15.92 14.05
C ILE A 110 4.90 15.85 14.71
N VAL A 111 5.82 16.73 14.32
CA VAL A 111 7.17 16.81 14.88
C VAL A 111 7.34 18.17 15.51
N ASP A 112 7.54 18.21 16.83
CA ASP A 112 7.69 19.44 17.62
C ASP A 112 6.56 20.46 17.38
N GLY A 113 5.33 19.96 17.20
CA GLY A 113 4.13 20.76 16.93
C GLY A 113 3.87 21.09 15.46
N VAL A 114 4.76 20.71 14.55
CA VAL A 114 4.64 20.98 13.10
C VAL A 114 4.25 19.73 12.33
N VAL A 115 3.29 19.85 11.40
CA VAL A 115 2.86 18.76 10.53
C VAL A 115 3.99 18.38 9.54
N LYS A 116 4.34 17.09 9.49
CA LYS A 116 5.31 16.54 8.53
C LYS A 116 4.63 15.66 7.49
N LYS A 117 4.74 16.04 6.21
CA LYS A 117 4.16 15.31 5.07
C LYS A 117 4.93 14.04 4.71
N ASP A 118 6.24 14.03 4.98
CA ASP A 118 7.16 12.94 4.60
C ASP A 118 7.45 11.97 5.77
N GLY A 119 6.59 11.97 6.80
CA GLY A 119 6.73 11.11 7.96
C GLY A 119 7.98 11.44 8.78
N LEU A 120 8.85 10.44 8.97
CA LEU A 120 10.07 10.52 9.77
C LEU A 120 11.31 10.90 8.96
N LYS A 121 11.18 11.17 7.65
CA LYS A 121 12.33 11.45 6.79
C LYS A 121 13.11 12.67 7.30
N GLY A 122 14.42 12.48 7.50
CA GLY A 122 15.32 13.52 8.01
C GLY A 122 15.31 13.72 9.52
N ILE A 123 14.63 12.85 10.28
CA ILE A 123 14.72 12.81 11.75
C ILE A 123 15.71 11.73 12.12
N GLU A 124 16.81 12.11 12.77
CA GLU A 124 17.76 11.14 13.31
C GLU A 124 17.12 10.42 14.52
N PRO A 125 17.20 9.08 14.61
CA PRO A 125 16.62 8.35 15.74
C PRO A 125 17.16 8.81 17.10
N LEU A 126 18.43 9.22 17.15
CA LEU A 126 19.07 9.73 18.36
C LEU A 126 18.44 11.04 18.86
N ASP A 127 17.87 11.83 17.96
CA ASP A 127 17.22 13.09 18.29
C ASP A 127 15.80 12.88 18.82
N ILE A 128 15.22 11.68 18.73
CA ILE A 128 13.86 11.43 19.22
C ILE A 128 13.85 11.34 20.75
N THR A 129 13.10 12.25 21.39
CA THR A 129 12.85 12.21 22.84
C THR A 129 11.70 11.26 23.16
N SER A 130 10.59 11.40 22.44
CA SER A 130 9.42 10.55 22.63
C SER A 130 8.59 10.45 21.36
N VAL A 131 7.88 9.33 21.25
CA VAL A 131 6.86 9.11 20.23
C VAL A 131 5.56 8.75 20.94
N THR A 132 4.48 9.45 20.60
CA THR A 132 3.15 9.21 21.14
C THR A 132 2.20 8.95 19.99
N VAL A 133 1.45 7.85 20.08
CA VAL A 133 0.50 7.46 19.04
C VAL A 133 -0.92 7.68 19.54
N HIS A 134 -1.64 8.55 18.86
CA HIS A 134 -3.05 8.81 19.07
C HIS A 134 -3.86 8.01 18.05
N LYS A 135 -4.62 7.04 18.55
CA LYS A 135 -5.47 6.17 17.73
C LYS A 135 -6.61 6.97 17.07
N PRO A 136 -7.16 6.48 15.93
CA PRO A 136 -8.41 6.99 15.37
C PRO A 136 -9.50 7.19 16.43
N GLY A 137 -10.25 8.29 16.36
CA GLY A 137 -11.33 8.61 17.30
C GLY A 137 -10.88 9.08 18.69
N SER A 138 -9.58 9.25 18.92
CA SER A 138 -9.11 9.90 20.15
C SER A 138 -9.30 11.41 20.07
N LYS A 139 -9.55 12.07 21.21
CA LYS A 139 -9.71 13.54 21.29
C LYS A 139 -8.58 14.31 20.60
N VAL A 140 -7.34 13.83 20.72
CA VAL A 140 -6.20 14.45 20.04
C VAL A 140 -6.27 14.23 18.54
N ALA A 141 -6.57 13.02 18.05
CA ALA A 141 -6.70 12.76 16.62
C ALA A 141 -7.83 13.58 15.99
N GLU A 142 -8.97 13.68 16.65
CA GLU A 142 -10.13 14.47 16.21
C GLU A 142 -9.83 15.97 16.14
N SER A 143 -8.95 16.48 17.02
CA SER A 143 -8.53 17.90 16.98
C SER A 143 -7.78 18.29 15.70
N TYR A 144 -7.27 17.33 14.93
CA TYR A 144 -6.63 17.55 13.62
C TYR A 144 -7.60 17.35 12.43
N GLY A 145 -8.90 17.15 12.68
CA GLY A 145 -9.94 17.02 11.65
C GLY A 145 -9.70 15.83 10.70
N GLU A 146 -10.04 16.01 9.43
CA GLU A 146 -9.93 14.97 8.39
C GLU A 146 -8.52 14.39 8.25
N ALA A 147 -7.47 15.17 8.52
CA ALA A 147 -6.10 14.69 8.45
C ALA A 147 -5.77 13.70 9.57
N GLY A 148 -6.41 13.84 10.74
CA GLY A 148 -6.21 12.99 11.92
C GLY A 148 -7.07 11.73 11.96
N LYS A 149 -8.01 11.54 11.02
CA LYS A 149 -8.99 10.43 11.06
C LYS A 149 -8.38 9.03 11.09
N ASN A 150 -7.19 8.87 10.51
CA ASN A 150 -6.46 7.60 10.49
C ASN A 150 -5.52 7.44 11.70
N GLY A 151 -5.48 8.42 12.61
CA GLY A 151 -4.56 8.49 13.74
C GLY A 151 -3.45 9.52 13.54
N VAL A 152 -2.86 9.93 14.66
CA VAL A 152 -1.81 10.96 14.72
C VAL A 152 -0.61 10.43 15.49
N VAL A 153 0.58 10.57 14.93
CA VAL A 153 1.84 10.25 15.60
C VAL A 153 2.53 11.56 15.94
N VAL A 154 2.66 11.84 17.24
CA VAL A 154 3.32 13.02 17.77
C VAL A 154 4.73 12.63 18.21
N ILE A 155 5.72 13.32 17.68
CA ILE A 155 7.14 13.11 17.94
C ILE A 155 7.69 14.39 18.56
N LYS A 156 8.40 14.23 19.67
CA LYS A 156 9.17 15.31 20.28
C LYS A 156 10.65 15.03 20.07
N THR A 157 11.39 16.00 19.54
CA THR A 157 12.83 15.87 19.35
C THR A 157 13.60 16.51 20.51
N ARG A 158 14.84 16.07 20.70
CA ARG A 158 15.82 16.70 21.58
C ARG A 158 16.32 17.93 20.85
N LYS A 159 16.25 19.08 21.50
CA LYS A 159 16.76 20.34 20.93
C LYS A 159 18.29 20.42 20.91
N GLU A 160 18.98 19.51 21.58
CA GLU A 160 20.43 19.58 21.78
C GLU A 160 21.09 18.20 21.66
N LYS A 161 22.04 18.05 20.72
CA LYS A 161 22.96 16.92 20.68
C LYS A 161 23.87 16.98 21.90
N ARG A 162 23.78 15.98 22.79
CA ARG A 162 24.56 15.98 24.04
C ARG A 162 26.03 15.60 23.86
N ILE A 163 26.39 15.08 22.69
CA ILE A 163 27.73 14.57 22.38
C ILE A 163 28.22 15.20 21.09
N VAL A 164 29.45 15.70 21.09
CA VAL A 164 30.16 16.21 19.90
C VAL A 164 31.30 15.25 19.58
N TYR A 165 31.29 14.69 18.37
CA TYR A 165 32.34 13.82 17.89
C TYR A 165 33.44 14.61 17.19
N ILE A 166 34.69 14.21 17.44
CA ILE A 166 35.88 14.81 16.84
C ILE A 166 36.73 13.68 16.31
N ILE A 167 36.99 13.65 15.01
CA ILE A 167 37.91 12.69 14.38
C ILE A 167 39.13 13.47 13.92
N ASP A 168 40.32 13.08 14.39
CA ASP A 168 41.60 13.71 14.07
C ASP A 168 41.59 15.25 14.20
N GLY A 169 40.94 15.74 15.26
CA GLY A 169 40.83 17.16 15.58
C GLY A 169 39.72 17.92 14.83
N LYS A 170 38.99 17.28 13.92
CA LYS A 170 37.85 17.90 13.21
C LYS A 170 36.53 17.45 13.81
N LYS A 171 35.61 18.40 14.06
CA LYS A 171 34.23 18.08 14.45
C LYS A 171 33.54 17.37 13.29
N VAL A 172 32.86 16.26 13.57
CA VAL A 172 32.18 15.43 12.56
C VAL A 172 30.72 15.18 12.95
N THR A 173 29.94 14.65 12.01
CA THR A 173 28.55 14.24 12.24
C THR A 173 28.49 12.79 12.72
N ASP A 174 27.34 12.37 13.26
CA ASP A 174 27.11 11.00 13.69
C ASP A 174 27.17 10.00 12.51
N VAL A 175 26.88 10.48 11.29
CA VAL A 175 26.99 9.69 10.06
C VAL A 175 28.45 9.38 9.76
N ASP A 176 29.34 10.36 9.88
CA ASP A 176 30.77 10.14 9.69
C ASP A 176 31.31 9.12 10.68
N VAL A 177 30.80 9.13 11.93
CA VAL A 177 31.18 8.18 12.97
C VAL A 177 30.72 6.76 12.68
N GLN A 178 29.55 6.60 12.05
CA GLN A 178 29.01 5.29 11.67
C GLN A 178 29.73 4.68 10.46
N ASN A 179 30.41 5.49 9.65
CA ASN A 179 30.95 5.08 8.36
C ASN A 179 32.43 4.64 8.39
N PHE A 180 33.11 4.60 9.54
CA PHE A 180 34.50 4.13 9.63
C PHE A 180 34.62 2.81 10.40
N SER A 181 35.64 2.01 10.06
CA SER A 181 35.85 0.70 10.69
C SER A 181 36.53 0.86 12.06
N PRO A 182 36.11 0.11 13.10
CA PRO A 182 36.78 0.11 14.41
C PRO A 182 38.29 -0.19 14.34
N GLU A 183 38.73 -0.93 13.32
CA GLU A 183 40.15 -1.28 13.13
C GLU A 183 41.05 -0.08 12.82
N GLN A 184 40.45 0.99 12.27
CA GLN A 184 41.15 2.24 11.95
C GLN A 184 41.34 3.12 13.19
N ILE A 185 40.71 2.79 14.32
CA ILE A 185 40.84 3.56 15.56
C ILE A 185 42.20 3.30 16.19
N LYS A 186 42.95 4.38 16.43
CA LYS A 186 44.16 4.38 17.25
C LYS A 186 43.85 4.62 18.72
N SER A 187 42.96 5.57 19.02
CA SER A 187 42.52 5.84 20.39
C SER A 187 41.20 6.62 20.45
N VAL A 188 40.52 6.51 21.59
CA VAL A 188 39.30 7.27 21.89
C VAL A 188 39.45 7.96 23.25
N VAL A 189 39.06 9.23 23.31
CA VAL A 189 39.07 10.03 24.54
C VAL A 189 37.68 10.61 24.75
N VAL A 190 37.09 10.32 25.91
CA VAL A 190 35.79 10.85 26.32
C VAL A 190 36.00 12.00 27.31
N MET A 191 35.43 13.16 27.01
CA MET A 191 35.52 14.36 27.82
C MET A 191 34.11 14.76 28.26
N LYS A 192 33.87 14.68 29.57
CA LYS A 192 32.58 15.07 30.13
C LYS A 192 32.40 16.58 30.10
N LYS A 193 31.16 17.02 29.90
CA LYS A 193 30.78 18.43 30.00
C LYS A 193 31.28 19.04 31.32
N GLY A 194 31.82 20.25 31.25
CA GLY A 194 32.42 20.98 32.35
C GLY A 194 33.86 20.60 32.69
N SER A 195 34.40 19.53 32.09
CA SER A 195 35.82 19.21 32.26
C SER A 195 36.71 20.26 31.60
N LYS A 196 37.93 20.45 32.14
CA LYS A 196 38.93 21.35 31.54
C LYS A 196 39.19 21.02 30.06
N ALA A 197 39.17 19.73 29.70
CA ALA A 197 39.36 19.27 28.33
C ALA A 197 38.18 19.65 27.42
N ALA A 198 36.94 19.45 27.87
CA ALA A 198 35.75 19.87 27.14
C ALA A 198 35.68 21.39 26.95
N VAL A 199 36.00 22.17 28.00
CA VAL A 199 36.07 23.64 27.93
C VAL A 199 37.18 24.13 27.00
N LYS A 200 38.31 23.42 26.93
CA LYS A 200 39.40 23.76 26.00
C LYS A 200 38.98 23.60 24.53
N ILE A 201 38.16 22.59 24.23
CA ILE A 201 37.74 22.26 22.85
C ILE A 201 36.47 23.01 22.43
N GLY A 202 35.47 23.05 23.31
CA GLY A 202 34.17 23.68 23.06
C GLY A 202 34.08 25.14 23.48
N GLY A 203 35.07 25.67 24.19
CA GLY A 203 34.97 26.96 24.87
C GLY A 203 34.07 26.90 26.12
N LYS A 204 33.92 28.05 26.79
CA LYS A 204 33.24 28.12 28.10
C LYS A 204 31.74 27.80 28.04
N LYS A 205 31.07 28.04 26.92
CA LYS A 205 29.65 27.72 26.74
C LYS A 205 29.47 26.25 26.40
N ASP A 206 29.89 25.85 25.21
CA ASP A 206 29.65 24.50 24.69
C ASP A 206 30.41 23.42 25.48
N GLY A 207 31.57 23.76 26.04
CA GLY A 207 32.33 22.86 26.91
C GLY A 207 31.63 22.52 28.22
N ASN A 208 30.70 23.36 28.70
CA ASN A 208 29.84 23.09 29.87
C ASN A 208 28.52 22.41 29.50
N GLN A 209 28.17 22.37 28.21
CA GLN A 209 26.88 21.90 27.73
C GLN A 209 26.95 20.47 27.16
N TYR A 210 28.04 20.14 26.46
CA TYR A 210 28.19 18.90 25.71
C TYR A 210 29.32 18.02 26.24
N ASP A 211 29.12 16.70 26.16
CA ASP A 211 30.21 15.72 26.21
C ASP A 211 30.94 15.71 24.85
N TYR A 212 32.23 15.43 24.84
CA TYR A 212 33.02 15.33 23.62
C TYR A 212 33.67 13.95 23.53
N ILE A 213 33.64 13.36 22.34
CA ILE A 213 34.36 12.11 22.05
C ILE A 213 35.36 12.40 20.95
N SER A 214 36.65 12.38 21.30
CA SER A 214 37.74 12.52 20.34
C SER A 214 38.25 11.15 19.95
N ILE A 215 38.25 10.86 18.66
CA ILE A 215 38.77 9.64 18.06
C ILE A 215 40.01 10.03 17.25
N LYS A 216 41.11 9.32 17.48
CA LYS A 216 42.29 9.38 16.60
C LYS A 216 42.32 8.13 15.75
N LEU A 217 42.55 8.30 14.45
CA LEU A 217 42.73 7.18 13.54
C LEU A 217 44.22 6.78 13.46
N LYS A 218 44.50 5.57 12.94
CA LYS A 218 45.85 5.01 12.78
C LYS A 218 46.65 5.70 11.69
#